data_AF-A0A5M6A5I7-F1
#
_entry.id   AF-A0A5M6A5I7-F1
#
_cell.length_a   1.000
_cell.length_b   1.000
_cell.length_c   1.000
_cell.angle_alpha   90.00
_cell.angle_beta   90.00
_cell.angle_gamma   90.00
#
_symmetry.space_group_name_H-M   'P 1'
#
loop_
_entity.id
_entity.type
_entity.pdbx_description
1 polymer ?
#
loop_
_entity_poly.entity_id
_entity_poly.type
_entity_poly.pdbx_seq_one_letter_code
_entity_poly.pdbx_strand_id
1 'polypeptide(L)'
;MNTQTIYLASKPHYEILDGLRGVAAVMVVAFHLLEAHSGSNHLAQIINHGYLAVDFFFMLSGFVIGYAYDDRWNRMSIGTFFKRRVIRLHPMVIMGSIIGALFFFFQKSPCFPNIDNVSVGTVLIIMLYGCTLLPLPLKWDIRGWTEMHPLNGPAWSLYYEYIGNILYALFVRKFNKVA
;
A
#
# COMPACT_ATOMS: atom_id res chain seq x y z
N MET A 1 21.93 30.98 11.12
CA MET A 1 21.34 29.86 11.88
C MET A 1 21.96 28.57 11.35
N ASN A 2 22.79 27.91 12.16
CA ASN A 2 23.40 26.62 11.80
C ASN A 2 22.36 25.52 12.08
N THR A 3 21.75 24.98 11.03
CA THR A 3 20.81 23.87 11.14
C THR A 3 21.59 22.58 11.35
N GLN A 4 22.03 22.32 12.59
CA GLN A 4 22.62 21.03 12.92
C GLN A 4 21.56 19.95 12.70
N THR A 5 21.78 19.13 11.66
CA THR A 5 20.93 17.99 11.34
C THR A 5 21.23 16.91 12.38
N ILE A 6 20.44 16.85 13.45
CA ILE A 6 20.57 15.78 14.45
C ILE A 6 20.23 14.46 13.78
N TYR A 7 21.25 13.70 13.41
CA TYR A 7 21.11 12.33 12.91
C TYR A 7 20.67 11.43 14.07
N LEU A 8 19.36 11.13 14.11
CA LEU A 8 18.83 10.15 15.05
C LEU A 8 19.30 8.76 14.62
N ALA A 9 20.20 8.15 15.40
CA ALA A 9 20.67 6.78 15.20
C ALA A 9 19.51 5.82 14.90
N SER A 10 19.70 4.88 13.97
CA SER A 10 18.70 3.85 13.66
C SER A 10 18.51 2.93 14.87
N LYS A 11 17.25 2.54 15.15
CA LYS A 11 17.01 1.46 16.12
C LYS A 11 17.46 0.13 15.51
N PRO A 12 17.83 -0.87 16.35
CA PRO A 12 18.08 -2.22 15.89
C PRO A 12 16.90 -2.72 15.05
N HIS A 13 17.22 -3.37 13.94
CA HIS A 13 16.22 -3.95 13.06
C HIS A 13 15.89 -5.37 13.53
N TYR A 14 14.61 -5.74 13.50
CA TYR A 14 14.20 -7.11 13.83
C TYR A 14 14.18 -7.94 12.57
N GLU A 15 15.27 -8.65 12.29
CA GLU A 15 15.41 -9.52 11.10
C GLU A 15 14.27 -10.54 10.98
N ILE A 16 13.78 -11.07 12.11
CA ILE A 16 12.65 -12.00 12.13
C ILE A 16 11.35 -11.37 11.61
N LEU A 17 11.13 -10.07 11.87
CA LEU A 17 9.93 -9.38 11.39
C LEU A 17 10.01 -9.13 9.88
N ASP A 18 11.21 -8.91 9.36
CA ASP A 18 11.42 -8.83 7.91
C ASP A 18 11.30 -10.20 7.25
N GLY A 19 11.76 -11.27 7.89
CA GLY A 19 11.51 -12.66 7.46
C GLY A 19 10.01 -12.97 7.38
N LEU A 20 9.25 -12.63 8.42
CA LEU A 20 7.79 -12.82 8.45
C LEU A 20 7.08 -12.00 7.38
N ARG A 21 7.54 -10.76 7.09
CA ARG A 21 7.04 -9.97 5.95
C ARG A 21 7.30 -10.66 4.63
N GLY A 22 8.48 -11.25 4.44
CA GLY A 22 8.81 -12.01 3.24
C GLY A 22 7.84 -13.17 3.02
N VAL A 23 7.61 -13.98 4.06
CA VAL A 23 6.65 -15.09 4.01
C VAL A 23 5.23 -14.59 3.69
N ALA A 24 4.77 -13.54 4.36
CA ALA A 24 3.45 -12.94 4.11
C ALA A 24 3.33 -12.41 2.67
N ALA A 25 4.38 -11.77 2.12
CA ALA A 25 4.38 -11.30 0.74
C ALA A 25 4.26 -12.45 -0.27
N VAL A 26 5.01 -13.54 -0.07
CA VAL A 26 4.92 -14.75 -0.91
C VAL A 26 3.52 -15.36 -0.83
N MET A 27 2.90 -15.40 0.35
CA MET A 27 1.52 -15.86 0.49
C MET A 27 0.51 -15.01 -0.30
N VAL A 28 0.65 -13.69 -0.31
CA VAL A 28 -0.21 -12.79 -1.11
C VAL A 28 -0.05 -13.03 -2.61
N VAL A 29 1.19 -13.23 -3.07
CA VAL A 29 1.46 -13.55 -4.48
C VAL A 29 0.84 -14.90 -4.85
N ALA A 30 1.06 -15.93 -4.03
CA ALA A 30 0.49 -17.25 -4.26
C ALA A 30 -1.05 -17.24 -4.23
N PHE A 31 -1.66 -16.47 -3.32
CA PHE A 31 -3.10 -16.24 -3.27
C PHE A 31 -3.65 -15.76 -4.61
N HIS A 32 -3.12 -14.65 -5.15
CA HIS A 32 -3.64 -14.08 -6.40
C HIS A 32 -3.33 -14.94 -7.63
N LEU A 33 -2.19 -15.62 -7.66
CA LEU A 33 -1.88 -16.56 -8.73
C LEU A 33 -2.89 -17.71 -8.79
N LEU A 34 -3.29 -18.26 -7.64
CA LEU A 34 -4.23 -19.38 -7.56
C LEU A 34 -5.69 -18.91 -7.70
N GLU A 35 -6.01 -17.72 -7.21
CA GLU A 35 -7.32 -17.06 -7.39
C GLU A 35 -7.70 -16.97 -8.87
N ALA A 36 -6.77 -16.53 -9.73
CA ALA A 36 -6.98 -16.39 -11.16
C ALA A 36 -7.35 -17.72 -11.87
N HIS A 37 -6.99 -18.86 -11.28
CA HIS A 37 -7.26 -20.20 -11.81
C HIS A 37 -8.43 -20.91 -11.13
N SER A 38 -9.09 -20.27 -10.16
CA SER A 38 -10.19 -20.86 -9.38
C SER A 38 -11.56 -20.80 -10.09
N GLY A 39 -11.66 -20.17 -11.26
CA GLY A 39 -12.91 -20.04 -12.02
C GLY A 39 -14.00 -19.29 -11.25
N SER A 40 -13.60 -18.30 -10.43
CA SER A 40 -14.48 -17.54 -9.51
C SER A 40 -15.14 -18.40 -8.41
N ASN A 41 -14.72 -19.65 -8.24
CA ASN A 41 -15.17 -20.51 -7.16
C ASN A 41 -14.18 -20.48 -6.01
N HIS A 42 -14.54 -19.73 -4.97
CA HIS A 42 -13.77 -19.62 -3.73
C HIS A 42 -13.46 -20.99 -3.10
N LEU A 43 -14.35 -21.99 -3.22
CA LEU A 43 -14.11 -23.32 -2.66
C LEU A 43 -13.04 -24.12 -3.44
N ALA A 44 -12.81 -23.78 -4.70
CA ALA A 44 -11.77 -24.37 -5.52
C ALA A 44 -10.40 -23.68 -5.33
N GLN A 45 -10.36 -22.54 -4.63
CA GLN A 45 -9.14 -21.80 -4.38
C GLN A 45 -8.32 -22.44 -3.26
N ILE A 46 -7.12 -22.92 -3.59
CA ILE A 46 -6.23 -23.65 -2.67
C ILE A 46 -5.82 -22.77 -1.48
N ILE A 47 -5.46 -21.51 -1.75
CA ILE A 47 -5.14 -20.51 -0.73
C ILE A 47 -6.28 -19.50 -0.73
N ASN A 48 -7.36 -19.80 -0.02
CA ASN A 48 -8.55 -18.94 0.02
C ASN A 48 -8.40 -17.75 1.00
N HIS A 49 -7.67 -17.93 2.11
CA HIS A 49 -7.52 -16.92 3.15
C HIS A 49 -6.23 -16.11 3.05
N GLY A 50 -5.58 -16.12 1.88
CA GLY A 50 -4.29 -15.43 1.69
C GLY A 50 -4.38 -13.91 1.85
N TYR A 51 -5.57 -13.32 1.69
CA TYR A 51 -5.81 -11.90 1.95
C TYR A 51 -5.51 -11.50 3.41
N LEU A 52 -5.61 -12.41 4.39
CA LEU A 52 -5.30 -12.14 5.80
C LEU A 52 -3.83 -11.78 6.03
N ALA A 53 -2.94 -12.12 5.10
CA ALA A 53 -1.54 -11.68 5.15
C ALA A 53 -1.43 -10.14 5.10
N VAL A 54 -2.40 -9.45 4.48
CA VAL A 54 -2.46 -7.98 4.45
C VAL A 54 -2.77 -7.41 5.85
N ASP A 55 -3.66 -8.05 6.61
CA ASP A 55 -3.95 -7.66 7.99
C ASP A 55 -2.70 -7.77 8.87
N PHE A 56 -1.93 -8.86 8.67
CA PHE A 56 -0.64 -9.03 9.33
C PHE A 56 0.35 -7.89 8.98
N PHE A 57 0.42 -7.45 7.73
CA PHE A 57 1.23 -6.29 7.34
C PHE A 57 0.81 -5.02 8.08
N PHE A 58 -0.50 -4.77 8.23
CA PHE A 58 -0.99 -3.60 8.97
C PHE A 58 -0.64 -3.65 10.46
N MET A 59 -0.84 -4.79 11.11
CA MET A 59 -0.46 -4.97 12.52
C MET A 59 1.03 -4.71 12.73
N LEU A 60 1.86 -5.27 11.86
CA LEU A 60 3.30 -5.10 11.92
C LEU A 60 3.73 -3.66 11.60
N SER A 61 3.04 -2.99 10.69
CA SER A 61 3.28 -1.57 10.40
C SER A 61 3.03 -0.71 11.64
N GLY A 62 1.90 -0.91 12.33
CA GLY A 62 1.58 -0.23 13.57
C GLY A 62 2.64 -0.47 14.66
N PHE A 63 3.04 -1.71 14.87
CA PHE A 63 4.12 -2.07 15.80
C PHE A 63 5.43 -1.34 15.45
N VAL A 64 5.88 -1.40 14.19
CA VAL A 64 7.14 -0.79 13.76
C VAL A 64 7.09 0.73 13.84
N ILE A 65 5.95 1.35 13.58
CA ILE A 65 5.77 2.80 13.72
C ILE A 65 5.91 3.22 15.18
N GLY A 66 5.18 2.57 16.10
CA GLY A 66 5.29 2.86 17.53
C GLY A 66 6.73 2.64 18.04
N TYR A 67 7.31 1.47 17.73
CA TYR A 67 8.68 1.15 18.11
C TYR A 67 9.70 2.16 17.56
N ALA A 68 9.58 2.58 16.30
CA ALA A 68 10.58 3.45 15.69
C ALA A 68 10.47 4.92 16.10
N TYR A 69 9.27 5.43 16.41
CA TYR A 69 9.01 6.87 16.51
C TYR A 69 8.54 7.39 17.88
N ASP A 70 8.01 6.55 18.78
CA ASP A 70 7.43 7.01 20.05
C ASP A 70 8.41 7.79 20.95
N ASP A 71 9.68 7.43 20.97
CA ASP A 71 10.75 8.10 21.74
C ASP A 71 11.37 9.30 21.01
N ARG A 72 10.94 9.57 19.77
CA ARG A 72 11.56 10.57 18.89
C ARG A 72 10.74 11.85 18.78
N TRP A 73 9.52 11.89 19.30
CA TRP A 73 8.65 13.05 19.14
C TRP A 73 9.17 14.35 19.74
N ASN A 74 9.96 14.28 20.83
CA ASN A 74 10.59 15.47 21.42
C ASN A 74 11.68 16.10 20.52
N ARG A 75 12.19 15.33 19.55
CA ARG A 75 13.30 15.69 18.66
C ARG A 75 12.93 15.61 17.18
N MET A 76 11.64 15.47 16.87
CA MET A 76 11.13 15.28 15.52
C MET A 76 9.78 15.96 15.32
N SER A 77 9.69 16.82 14.30
CA SER A 77 8.42 17.44 13.91
C SER A 77 7.49 16.48 13.16
N ILE A 78 6.20 16.77 13.16
CA ILE A 78 5.20 16.05 12.35
C ILE A 78 5.58 16.06 10.86
N GLY A 79 6.06 17.20 10.34
CA GLY A 79 6.52 17.29 8.95
C GLY A 79 7.72 16.38 8.64
N THR A 80 8.65 16.23 9.59
CA THR A 80 9.78 15.30 9.44
C THR A 80 9.32 13.85 9.44
N PHE A 81 8.34 13.50 10.27
CA PHE A 81 7.72 12.18 10.27
C PHE A 81 7.08 11.87 8.90
N PHE A 82 6.20 12.75 8.41
CA PHE A 82 5.54 12.53 7.11
C PHE A 82 6.53 12.48 5.96
N LYS A 83 7.57 13.34 5.95
CA LYS A 83 8.63 13.28 4.95
C LYS A 83 9.30 11.90 4.91
N ARG A 84 9.63 11.33 6.07
CA ARG A 84 10.21 9.97 6.16
C ARG A 84 9.26 8.89 5.66
N ARG A 85 7.95 9.02 5.94
CA ARG A 85 6.93 8.08 5.46
C ARG A 85 6.75 8.17 3.94
N VAL A 86 6.68 9.37 3.39
CA VAL A 86 6.53 9.61 1.94
C VAL A 86 7.73 9.06 1.16
N ILE A 87 8.96 9.34 1.60
CA ILE A 87 10.18 8.82 0.95
C ILE A 87 10.20 7.28 0.93
N ARG A 88 9.59 6.64 1.93
CA ARG A 88 9.54 5.18 2.03
C ARG A 88 8.42 4.55 1.19
N LEU A 89 7.22 5.12 1.22
CA LEU A 89 6.02 4.49 0.66
C LEU A 89 5.72 4.94 -0.78
N HIS A 90 5.89 6.23 -1.07
CA HIS A 90 5.46 6.84 -2.33
C HIS A 90 6.21 6.36 -3.58
N PRO A 91 7.52 6.02 -3.52
CA PRO A 91 8.21 5.46 -4.68
C PRO A 91 7.54 4.19 -5.22
N MET A 92 7.05 3.33 -4.31
CA MET A 92 6.36 2.09 -4.69
C MET A 92 4.97 2.36 -5.29
N VAL A 93 4.28 3.43 -4.86
CA VAL A 93 3.01 3.87 -5.46
C VAL A 93 3.22 4.29 -6.92
N ILE A 94 4.23 5.12 -7.16
CA ILE A 94 4.56 5.60 -8.51
C ILE A 94 4.94 4.42 -9.40
N MET A 95 5.85 3.56 -8.92
CA MET A 95 6.29 2.40 -9.68
C MET A 95 5.11 1.46 -10.02
N GLY A 96 4.24 1.16 -9.05
CA GLY A 96 3.06 0.33 -9.28
C GLY A 96 2.08 0.95 -10.27
N SER A 97 1.90 2.28 -10.24
CA SER A 97 1.02 2.99 -11.18
C SER A 97 1.59 2.95 -12.61
N ILE A 98 2.90 3.11 -12.77
CA ILE A 98 3.58 3.04 -14.08
C ILE A 98 3.53 1.62 -14.65
N ILE A 99 3.87 0.61 -13.84
CA ILE A 99 3.80 -0.81 -14.24
C ILE A 99 2.35 -1.16 -14.62
N GLY A 100 1.39 -0.73 -13.81
CA GLY A 100 -0.03 -0.89 -14.09
C GLY A 100 -0.46 -0.32 -15.44
N ALA A 101 -0.04 0.91 -15.74
CA ALA A 101 -0.30 1.56 -17.02
C ALA A 101 0.36 0.82 -18.20
N LEU A 102 1.63 0.42 -18.05
CA LEU A 102 2.39 -0.33 -19.07
C LEU A 102 1.71 -1.64 -19.44
N PHE A 103 1.19 -2.36 -18.45
CA PHE A 103 0.57 -3.67 -18.66
C PHE A 103 -0.96 -3.62 -18.83
N PHE A 104 -1.58 -2.43 -18.81
CA PHE A 104 -3.05 -2.30 -18.77
C PHE A 104 -3.76 -3.05 -19.90
N PHE A 105 -3.36 -2.82 -21.15
CA PHE A 105 -4.00 -3.45 -22.31
C PHE A 105 -3.71 -4.96 -22.43
N PHE A 106 -2.66 -5.46 -21.77
CA PHE A 106 -2.37 -6.91 -21.70
C PHE A 106 -3.33 -7.67 -20.77
N GLN A 107 -4.10 -6.96 -19.94
CA GLN A 107 -5.10 -7.56 -19.06
C GLN A 107 -6.43 -7.84 -19.77
N LYS A 108 -6.55 -7.46 -21.06
CA LYS A 108 -7.74 -7.69 -21.88
C LYS A 108 -8.19 -9.14 -21.78
N SER A 109 -9.41 -9.35 -21.29
CA SER A 109 -10.01 -10.65 -21.09
C SER A 109 -11.52 -10.51 -20.82
N PRO A 110 -12.31 -11.60 -20.90
CA PRO A 110 -13.75 -11.53 -20.63
C PRO A 110 -14.12 -10.99 -19.24
N CYS A 111 -13.22 -11.08 -18.26
CA CYS A 111 -13.43 -10.55 -16.91
C CYS A 111 -13.17 -9.04 -16.79
N PHE A 112 -12.56 -8.40 -17.80
CA PHE A 112 -12.34 -6.96 -17.87
C PHE A 112 -12.83 -6.37 -19.20
N PRO A 113 -14.16 -6.40 -19.46
CA PRO A 113 -14.72 -6.06 -20.77
C PRO A 113 -14.54 -4.59 -21.16
N ASN A 114 -14.34 -3.69 -20.19
CA ASN A 114 -14.23 -2.25 -20.45
C ASN A 114 -12.89 -1.85 -21.08
N ILE A 115 -11.84 -2.68 -20.96
CA ILE A 115 -10.48 -2.36 -21.44
C ILE A 115 -10.49 -2.00 -22.94
N ASP A 116 -11.33 -2.64 -23.74
CA ASP A 116 -11.43 -2.43 -25.19
C ASP A 116 -11.86 -1.02 -25.59
N ASN A 117 -12.56 -0.31 -24.70
CA ASN A 117 -13.11 1.02 -24.98
C ASN A 117 -12.27 2.15 -24.34
N VAL A 118 -11.14 1.81 -23.71
CA VAL A 118 -10.32 2.78 -22.98
C VAL A 118 -9.22 3.33 -23.90
N SER A 119 -9.16 4.65 -24.04
CA SER A 119 -8.09 5.30 -24.79
C SER A 119 -6.76 5.30 -24.02
N VAL A 120 -5.63 5.31 -24.74
CA VAL A 120 -4.29 5.46 -24.13
C VAL A 120 -4.20 6.76 -23.30
N GLY A 121 -4.81 7.85 -23.76
CA GLY A 121 -4.85 9.12 -23.03
C GLY A 121 -5.54 8.99 -21.67
N THR A 122 -6.65 8.23 -21.60
CA THR A 122 -7.35 7.93 -20.35
C THR A 122 -6.46 7.13 -19.39
N VAL A 123 -5.73 6.13 -19.90
CA VAL A 123 -4.77 5.35 -19.09
C VAL A 123 -3.68 6.25 -18.52
N LEU A 124 -3.12 7.17 -19.31
CA LEU A 124 -2.09 8.09 -18.85
C LEU A 124 -2.60 9.06 -17.78
N ILE A 125 -3.82 9.59 -17.92
CA ILE A 125 -4.45 10.44 -16.91
C ILE A 125 -4.63 9.66 -15.61
N ILE A 126 -5.15 8.44 -15.69
CA ILE A 126 -5.37 7.58 -14.52
C ILE A 126 -4.05 7.13 -13.90
N MET A 127 -2.98 6.95 -14.69
CA MET A 127 -1.64 6.69 -14.17
C MET A 127 -1.14 7.87 -13.34
N LEU A 128 -1.22 9.09 -13.87
CA LEU A 128 -0.83 10.30 -13.14
C LEU A 128 -1.66 10.50 -11.88
N TYR A 129 -2.97 10.23 -11.94
CA TYR A 129 -3.85 10.25 -10.77
C TYR A 129 -3.46 9.16 -9.76
N GLY A 130 -3.19 7.93 -10.22
CA GLY A 130 -2.75 6.80 -9.41
C GLY A 130 -1.45 7.08 -8.65
N CYS A 131 -0.52 7.82 -9.27
CA CYS A 131 0.70 8.29 -8.59
C CYS A 131 0.41 9.14 -7.35
N THR A 132 -0.75 9.77 -7.23
CA THR A 132 -1.14 10.54 -6.04
C THR A 132 -1.65 9.68 -4.88
N LEU A 133 -1.93 8.39 -5.13
CA LEU A 133 -2.61 7.47 -4.21
C LEU A 133 -4.04 7.89 -3.81
N LEU A 134 -4.62 8.91 -4.44
CA LEU A 134 -6.01 9.27 -4.17
C LEU A 134 -6.94 8.19 -4.72
N PRO A 135 -8.03 7.85 -3.99
CA PRO A 135 -8.99 6.86 -4.46
C PRO A 135 -9.85 7.46 -5.57
N LEU A 136 -9.91 6.77 -6.71
CA LEU A 136 -10.85 7.12 -7.76
C LEU A 136 -12.28 6.76 -7.32
N PRO A 137 -13.29 7.58 -7.67
CA PRO A 137 -14.68 7.15 -7.56
C PRO A 137 -14.89 5.83 -8.31
N LEU A 138 -15.59 4.87 -7.70
CA LEU A 138 -15.74 3.51 -8.28
C LEU A 138 -16.37 3.52 -9.68
N LYS A 139 -17.18 4.53 -10.00
CA LYS A 139 -17.80 4.74 -11.32
C LYS A 139 -16.79 5.11 -12.42
N TRP A 140 -15.59 5.53 -12.05
CA TRP A 140 -14.51 5.92 -12.97
C TRP A 140 -13.48 4.81 -13.17
N ASP A 141 -13.75 3.62 -12.64
CA ASP A 141 -12.91 2.45 -12.90
C ASP A 141 -12.97 2.07 -14.39
N ILE A 142 -11.81 2.12 -15.03
CA ILE A 142 -11.60 1.79 -16.44
C ILE A 142 -11.53 0.28 -16.73
N ARG A 143 -11.40 -0.57 -15.71
CA ARG A 143 -11.43 -2.04 -15.88
C ARG A 143 -12.83 -2.62 -15.81
N GLY A 144 -13.75 -1.94 -15.11
CA GLY A 144 -15.11 -2.44 -14.86
C GLY A 144 -15.21 -3.41 -13.69
N TRP A 145 -14.21 -3.43 -12.81
CA TRP A 145 -14.15 -4.26 -11.60
C TRP A 145 -14.58 -3.49 -10.33
N THR A 146 -14.95 -2.21 -10.45
CA THR A 146 -15.34 -1.32 -9.35
C THR A 146 -14.23 -1.01 -8.34
N GLU A 147 -12.99 -0.88 -8.82
CA GLU A 147 -11.83 -0.60 -7.95
C GLU A 147 -11.43 0.88 -7.89
N MET A 148 -11.03 1.34 -6.71
CA MET A 148 -10.55 2.71 -6.52
C MET A 148 -9.13 2.98 -7.06
N HIS A 149 -8.35 1.93 -7.35
CA HIS A 149 -7.01 2.03 -7.94
C HIS A 149 -6.88 1.08 -9.13
N PRO A 150 -7.44 1.45 -10.30
CA PRO A 150 -7.61 0.56 -11.44
C PRO A 150 -6.31 0.13 -12.13
N LEU A 151 -5.21 0.87 -11.95
CA LEU A 151 -3.90 0.48 -12.47
C LEU A 151 -3.05 -0.29 -11.45
N ASN A 152 -3.39 -0.21 -10.16
CA ASN A 152 -2.66 -0.89 -9.10
C ASN A 152 -3.64 -1.28 -8.00
N GLY A 153 -4.37 -2.37 -8.19
CA GLY A 153 -5.37 -2.85 -7.24
C GLY A 153 -4.85 -2.87 -5.79
N PRO A 154 -3.70 -3.50 -5.52
CA PRO A 154 -3.10 -3.55 -4.17
C PRO A 154 -2.76 -2.20 -3.53
N ALA A 155 -2.76 -1.08 -4.28
CA ALA A 155 -2.52 0.26 -3.75
C ALA A 155 -3.53 0.66 -2.65
N TRP A 156 -4.69 0.01 -2.58
CA TRP A 156 -5.67 0.22 -1.52
C TRP A 156 -5.03 0.05 -0.13
N SER A 157 -4.15 -0.93 0.02
CA SER A 157 -3.47 -1.17 1.29
C SER A 157 -2.55 -0.02 1.69
N LEU A 158 -1.81 0.55 0.73
CA LEU A 158 -0.96 1.71 0.95
C LEU A 158 -1.78 2.96 1.30
N TYR A 159 -2.95 3.15 0.68
CA TYR A 159 -3.86 4.24 1.00
C TYR A 159 -4.26 4.21 2.49
N TYR A 160 -4.70 3.05 3.00
CA TYR A 160 -5.03 2.90 4.42
C TYR A 160 -3.80 2.98 5.33
N GLU A 161 -2.64 2.53 4.88
CA GLU A 161 -1.39 2.74 5.59
C GLU A 161 -1.09 4.25 5.77
N TYR A 162 -1.31 5.08 4.75
CA TYR A 162 -1.19 6.54 4.90
C TYR A 162 -2.20 7.12 5.90
N ILE A 163 -3.45 6.66 5.86
CA ILE A 163 -4.46 7.05 6.86
C ILE A 163 -3.98 6.67 8.27
N GLY A 164 -3.50 5.43 8.45
CA GLY A 164 -2.94 4.96 9.72
C GLY A 164 -1.79 5.83 10.21
N ASN A 165 -0.87 6.23 9.32
CA ASN A 165 0.22 7.14 9.65
C ASN A 165 -0.27 8.53 10.08
N ILE A 166 -1.30 9.06 9.42
CA ILE A 166 -1.93 10.35 9.77
C ILE A 166 -2.58 10.24 11.16
N LEU A 167 -3.39 9.21 11.37
CA LEU A 167 -4.06 8.96 12.66
C LEU A 167 -3.04 8.79 13.78
N TYR A 168 -1.96 8.07 13.54
CA TYR A 168 -0.88 7.89 14.50
C TYR A 168 -0.21 9.21 14.88
N ALA A 169 0.22 9.99 13.89
CA ALA A 169 0.96 11.22 14.11
C ALA A 169 0.12 12.33 14.76
N LEU A 170 -1.20 12.36 14.52
CA LEU A 170 -2.08 13.42 15.01
C LEU A 170 -2.79 13.05 16.33
N PHE A 171 -3.19 11.78 16.49
CA PHE A 171 -4.07 11.33 17.57
C PHE A 171 -3.43 10.21 18.41
N VAL A 172 -3.14 9.04 17.84
CA VAL A 172 -2.80 7.83 18.61
C VAL A 172 -1.56 8.02 19.49
N ARG A 173 -0.54 8.75 19.01
CA ARG A 173 0.66 9.04 19.81
C ARG A 173 0.38 9.80 21.12
N LYS A 174 -0.79 10.45 21.24
CA LYS A 174 -1.23 11.22 22.42
C LYS A 174 -2.04 10.37 23.39
N PHE A 175 -2.33 9.11 23.05
CA PHE A 175 -3.03 8.21 23.97
C PHE A 175 -2.17 7.96 25.20
N ASN A 176 -2.84 7.84 26.34
CA ASN A 176 -2.17 7.65 27.61
C ASN A 176 -1.50 6.28 27.61
N LYS A 177 -0.23 6.20 28.05
CA LYS A 177 0.53 4.94 28.07
C LYS A 177 0.21 4.07 29.29
N VAL A 178 -0.89 4.35 29.97
CA VAL A 178 -1.33 3.65 31.16
C VAL A 178 -2.17 2.46 30.70
N ALA A 179 -1.52 1.30 30.62
CA ALA A 179 -2.16 0.00 30.68
C ALA A 179 -1.80 -0.62 32.04
#